data_AF-A0AAW4L7Y5-F1
#
_entry.id   AF-A0AAW4L7Y5-F1
#
_cell.length_a   1.000
_cell.length_b   1.000
_cell.length_c   1.000
_cell.angle_alpha   90.00
_cell.angle_beta   90.00
_cell.angle_gamma   90.00
#
_symmetry.space_group_name_H-M   'P 1'
#
loop_
_entity.id
_entity.type
_entity.pdbx_description
1 polymer ?
#
loop_
_entity_poly.entity_id
_entity_poly.type
_entity_poly.pdbx_seq_one_letter_code
_entity_poly.pdbx_strand_id
1 'polypeptide(L)'
;MFYQWSNANRLQTLQVSGGNNQLLFASEQEKAEVYLEGGTISRVVCHSKSGTTEILAKDAYHIVVGESNWQRDVYHFLKPGGPAPTLRLGITVHAGAGTWSSLPHPFELNLEPDFEEVFFHLLEGGSQSAVQLGRGVWADNTAVDEAWLVKDRTFSTIPMGYHPVVGEPHVKVAYVWAYLAKKPSWEKV
;
A
#
# COMPACT_ATOMS: atom_id res chain seq x y z
N MET A 1 11.76 -17.58 -0.29
CA MET A 1 11.52 -17.21 1.13
C MET A 1 10.32 -16.29 1.18
N PHE A 2 9.50 -16.37 2.24
CA PHE A 2 8.39 -15.44 2.44
C PHE A 2 8.89 -14.11 3.01
N TYR A 3 8.32 -13.00 2.54
CA TYR A 3 8.59 -11.68 3.10
C TYR A 3 8.06 -11.55 4.53
N GLN A 4 8.75 -10.74 5.34
CA GLN A 4 8.47 -10.55 6.75
C GLN A 4 7.51 -9.38 6.98
N TRP A 5 7.07 -9.21 8.24
CA TRP A 5 6.23 -8.10 8.67
C TRP A 5 7.00 -7.16 9.61
N SER A 6 6.77 -5.87 9.48
CA SER A 6 7.30 -4.81 10.35
C SER A 6 6.41 -4.51 11.56
N ASN A 7 5.16 -4.96 11.54
CA ASN A 7 4.24 -4.94 12.67
C ASN A 7 3.37 -6.21 12.67
N ALA A 8 2.46 -6.36 13.63
CA ALA A 8 1.56 -7.51 13.65
C ALA A 8 0.66 -7.52 12.39
N ASN A 9 0.51 -8.69 11.77
CA ASN A 9 -0.53 -8.89 10.76
C ASN A 9 -1.90 -8.84 11.45
N ARG A 10 -2.68 -7.80 11.17
CA ARG A 10 -4.03 -7.58 11.74
C ARG A 10 -5.13 -7.69 10.67
N LEU A 11 -4.81 -8.23 9.49
CA LEU A 11 -5.77 -8.44 8.43
C LEU A 11 -6.67 -9.64 8.76
N GLN A 12 -7.95 -9.52 8.47
CA GLN A 12 -8.99 -10.51 8.71
C GLN A 12 -9.55 -11.09 7.41
N THR A 13 -9.81 -10.25 6.41
CA THR A 13 -10.40 -10.67 5.13
C THR A 13 -9.44 -10.52 3.95
N LEU A 14 -8.48 -9.59 4.03
CA LEU A 14 -7.43 -9.45 3.03
C LEU A 14 -6.27 -10.42 3.31
N GLN A 15 -6.14 -11.44 2.48
CA GLN A 15 -5.02 -12.38 2.54
C GLN A 15 -3.82 -11.83 1.76
N VAL A 16 -2.65 -11.86 2.40
CA VAL A 16 -1.43 -11.27 1.85
C VAL A 16 -0.27 -12.24 1.99
N SER A 17 0.49 -12.39 0.91
CA SER A 17 1.78 -13.10 0.95
C SER A 17 2.72 -12.55 -0.11
N GLY A 18 3.99 -12.91 -0.04
CA GLY A 18 4.94 -12.53 -1.08
C GLY A 18 6.30 -13.19 -0.89
N GLY A 19 7.05 -13.25 -1.98
CA GLY A 19 8.39 -13.78 -2.07
C GLY A 19 8.89 -13.71 -3.51
N ASN A 20 10.21 -13.76 -3.72
CA ASN A 20 10.82 -13.83 -5.06
C ASN A 20 10.32 -12.74 -6.04
N ASN A 21 10.25 -11.48 -5.59
CA ASN A 21 9.75 -10.34 -6.36
C ASN A 21 8.29 -10.47 -6.83
N GLN A 22 7.48 -11.27 -6.13
CA GLN A 22 6.05 -11.38 -6.36
C GLN A 22 5.30 -11.15 -5.05
N LEU A 23 4.18 -10.43 -5.12
CA LEU A 23 3.22 -10.26 -4.03
C LEU A 23 1.87 -10.85 -4.46
N LEU A 24 1.10 -11.30 -3.49
CA LEU A 24 -0.24 -11.81 -3.66
C LEU A 24 -1.16 -11.11 -2.66
N PHE A 25 -2.24 -10.52 -3.18
CA PHE A 25 -3.33 -9.96 -2.40
C PHE A 25 -4.62 -10.66 -2.81
N ALA A 26 -5.38 -11.20 -1.86
CA ALA A 26 -6.61 -11.93 -2.17
C ALA A 26 -7.72 -11.65 -1.16
N SER A 27 -8.96 -11.63 -1.63
CA SER A 27 -10.16 -11.70 -0.82
C SER A 27 -11.03 -12.85 -1.34
N GLU A 28 -12.23 -13.01 -0.79
CA GLU A 28 -13.18 -14.02 -1.29
C GLU A 28 -13.62 -13.78 -2.74
N GLN A 29 -13.54 -12.55 -3.25
CA GLN A 29 -14.11 -12.17 -4.54
C GLN A 29 -13.08 -12.04 -5.66
N GLU A 30 -11.81 -11.83 -5.29
CA GLU A 30 -10.77 -11.41 -6.22
C GLU A 30 -9.36 -11.68 -5.69
N LYS A 31 -8.40 -11.74 -6.61
CA LYS A 31 -6.99 -12.01 -6.35
C LYS A 31 -6.12 -11.16 -7.26
N ALA A 32 -5.09 -10.53 -6.74
CA ALA A 32 -4.11 -9.78 -7.50
C ALA A 32 -2.70 -10.35 -7.26
N GLU A 33 -2.06 -10.78 -8.34
CA GLU A 33 -0.64 -11.12 -8.38
C GLU A 33 0.14 -9.90 -8.85
N VAL A 34 1.06 -9.42 -8.04
CA VAL A 34 1.87 -8.22 -8.33
C VAL A 34 3.31 -8.66 -8.56
N TYR A 35 3.86 -8.28 -9.70
CA TYR A 35 5.22 -8.60 -10.08
C TYR A 35 6.08 -7.35 -9.93
N LEU A 36 7.23 -7.51 -9.26
CA LEU A 36 8.12 -6.41 -8.90
C LEU A 36 9.39 -6.46 -9.74
N GLU A 37 9.83 -5.32 -10.25
CA GLU A 37 11.07 -5.16 -10.99
C GLU A 37 11.60 -3.73 -10.79
N GLY A 38 12.92 -3.58 -10.63
CA GLY A 38 13.55 -2.25 -10.52
C GLY A 38 13.01 -1.38 -9.38
N GLY A 39 12.57 -1.97 -8.27
CA GLY A 39 12.02 -1.23 -7.13
C GLY A 39 10.59 -0.69 -7.34
N THR A 40 9.89 -1.18 -8.37
CA THR A 40 8.49 -0.82 -8.65
C THR A 40 7.66 -2.04 -9.08
N ILE A 41 6.38 -1.84 -9.39
CA ILE A 41 5.50 -2.84 -9.99
C ILE A 41 5.74 -2.87 -11.51
N SER A 42 6.12 -4.02 -12.06
CA SER A 42 6.22 -4.21 -13.52
C SER A 42 4.87 -4.56 -14.14
N ARG A 43 4.07 -5.38 -13.45
CA ARG A 43 2.70 -5.73 -13.86
C ARG A 43 1.85 -6.27 -12.70
N VAL A 44 0.54 -6.21 -12.88
CA VAL A 44 -0.48 -6.80 -12.00
C VAL A 44 -1.38 -7.72 -12.79
N VAL A 45 -1.60 -8.93 -12.32
CA VAL A 45 -2.60 -9.86 -12.86
C VAL A 45 -3.74 -9.99 -11.85
N CYS A 46 -4.88 -9.42 -12.18
CA CYS A 46 -6.09 -9.46 -11.38
C CYS A 46 -7.00 -10.59 -11.88
N HIS A 47 -7.50 -11.40 -10.96
CA HIS A 47 -8.49 -12.45 -11.19
C HIS A 47 -9.74 -12.11 -10.38
N SER A 48 -10.89 -12.03 -11.03
CA SER A 48 -12.17 -11.84 -10.37
C SER A 48 -13.26 -12.63 -11.12
N LYS A 49 -14.51 -12.52 -10.69
CA LYS A 49 -15.64 -13.18 -11.38
C LYS A 49 -15.81 -12.72 -12.83
N SER A 50 -15.34 -11.52 -13.19
CA SER A 50 -15.40 -11.02 -14.57
C SER A 50 -14.29 -11.56 -15.47
N GLY A 51 -13.29 -12.24 -14.91
CA GLY A 51 -12.19 -12.86 -15.64
C GLY A 51 -10.81 -12.48 -15.10
N THR A 52 -9.79 -12.72 -15.92
CA THR A 52 -8.40 -12.34 -15.64
C THR A 52 -8.02 -11.12 -16.47
N THR A 53 -7.51 -10.08 -15.81
CA THR A 53 -7.00 -8.85 -16.45
C THR A 53 -5.54 -8.65 -16.08
N GLU A 54 -4.69 -8.43 -17.08
CA GLU A 54 -3.29 -8.04 -16.89
C GLU A 54 -3.14 -6.53 -17.12
N ILE A 55 -2.42 -5.87 -16.22
CA ILE A 55 -2.14 -4.44 -16.26
C ILE A 55 -0.63 -4.25 -16.17
N LEU A 56 -0.02 -3.70 -17.21
CA LEU A 56 1.41 -3.41 -17.24
C LEU A 56 1.69 -2.06 -16.58
N ALA A 57 2.92 -1.84 -16.12
CA ALA A 57 3.32 -0.58 -15.48
C ALA A 57 2.98 0.66 -16.31
N LYS A 58 3.15 0.58 -17.64
CA LYS A 58 2.84 1.67 -18.59
C LYS A 58 1.35 2.00 -18.69
N ASP A 59 0.47 1.09 -18.28
CA ASP A 59 -0.98 1.21 -18.37
C ASP A 59 -1.61 1.62 -17.02
N ALA A 60 -0.79 1.76 -15.96
CA ALA A 60 -1.24 2.23 -14.66
C ALA A 60 -1.61 3.71 -14.71
N TYR A 61 -2.67 4.10 -13.99
CA TYR A 61 -3.06 5.50 -13.89
C TYR A 61 -2.11 6.24 -12.96
N HIS A 62 -1.35 7.19 -13.53
CA HIS A 62 -0.31 7.94 -12.85
C HIS A 62 -0.78 9.35 -12.47
N ILE A 63 -0.49 9.74 -11.23
CA ILE A 63 -0.61 11.11 -10.75
C ILE A 63 0.61 11.50 -9.91
N VAL A 64 0.93 12.79 -9.90
CA VAL A 64 1.90 13.36 -8.96
C VAL A 64 1.11 14.04 -7.84
N VAL A 65 1.48 13.74 -6.59
CA VAL A 65 0.82 14.31 -5.41
C VAL A 65 1.86 15.06 -4.57
N GLY A 66 1.50 16.27 -4.15
CA GLY A 66 2.29 17.09 -3.26
C GLY A 66 3.48 17.78 -3.90
N GLU A 67 4.30 18.36 -3.05
CA GLU A 67 5.42 19.22 -3.42
C GLU A 67 6.56 19.10 -2.41
N SER A 68 7.75 19.59 -2.75
CA SER A 68 8.90 19.65 -1.85
C SER A 68 9.17 18.31 -1.15
N ASN A 69 9.19 18.28 0.19
CA ASN A 69 9.53 17.12 0.99
C ASN A 69 8.40 16.08 1.12
N TRP A 70 7.27 16.25 0.43
CA TRP A 70 6.17 15.28 0.41
C TRP A 70 5.64 15.00 -1.01
N GLN A 71 6.41 15.40 -2.03
CA GLN A 71 6.13 15.04 -3.42
C GLN A 71 6.34 13.55 -3.66
N ARG A 72 5.43 12.94 -4.42
CA ARG A 72 5.46 11.52 -4.78
C ARG A 72 4.70 11.24 -6.07
N ASP A 73 5.12 10.20 -6.77
CA ASP A 73 4.37 9.58 -7.85
C ASP A 73 3.46 8.51 -7.28
N VAL A 74 2.21 8.46 -7.73
CA VAL A 74 1.25 7.42 -7.36
C VAL A 74 0.73 6.75 -8.61
N TYR A 75 0.90 5.44 -8.69
CA TYR A 75 0.46 4.60 -9.81
C TYR A 75 -0.65 3.67 -9.36
N HIS A 76 -1.83 3.82 -9.94
CA HIS A 76 -3.01 3.03 -9.62
C HIS A 76 -3.16 1.92 -10.64
N PHE A 77 -3.12 0.67 -10.17
CA PHE A 77 -3.34 -0.51 -11.01
C PHE A 77 -4.77 -1.02 -10.88
N LEU A 78 -5.27 -1.15 -9.64
CA LEU A 78 -6.67 -1.51 -9.37
C LEU A 78 -7.36 -0.30 -8.74
N LYS A 79 -8.28 0.31 -9.48
CA LYS A 79 -8.97 1.56 -9.15
C LYS A 79 -10.50 1.37 -9.21
N PRO A 80 -11.31 2.34 -8.72
CA PRO A 80 -12.76 2.30 -8.86
C PRO A 80 -13.19 2.07 -10.33
N GLY A 81 -14.18 1.20 -10.51
CA GLY A 81 -14.67 0.79 -11.83
C GLY A 81 -13.69 -0.08 -12.64
N GLY A 82 -12.60 -0.57 -12.03
CA GLY A 82 -11.65 -1.50 -12.64
C GLY A 82 -12.11 -2.97 -12.60
N PRO A 83 -11.20 -3.93 -12.91
CA PRO A 83 -11.52 -5.36 -12.95
C PRO A 83 -11.74 -5.98 -11.55
N ALA A 84 -11.34 -5.24 -10.52
CA ALA A 84 -11.38 -5.61 -9.12
C ALA A 84 -12.61 -4.98 -8.42
N PRO A 85 -13.62 -5.77 -7.99
CA PRO A 85 -14.81 -5.20 -7.35
C PRO A 85 -14.49 -4.34 -6.11
N THR A 86 -13.66 -4.83 -5.19
CA THR A 86 -13.37 -4.15 -3.91
C THR A 86 -11.89 -3.86 -3.70
N LEU A 87 -10.99 -4.68 -4.26
CA LEU A 87 -9.56 -4.53 -4.08
C LEU A 87 -9.08 -3.28 -4.83
N ARG A 88 -8.35 -2.44 -4.11
CA ARG A 88 -7.64 -1.29 -4.65
C ARG A 88 -6.17 -1.53 -4.43
N LEU A 89 -5.37 -1.21 -5.46
CA LEU A 89 -3.97 -1.57 -5.47
C LEU A 89 -3.17 -0.60 -6.31
N GLY A 90 -2.03 -0.19 -5.78
CA GLY A 90 -1.09 0.64 -6.49
C GLY A 90 0.26 0.70 -5.81
N ILE A 91 1.10 1.59 -6.29
CA ILE A 91 2.39 1.89 -5.70
C ILE A 91 2.55 3.39 -5.57
N THR A 92 3.08 3.82 -4.43
CA THR A 92 3.54 5.18 -4.21
C THR A 92 5.06 5.19 -4.22
N VAL A 93 5.66 6.11 -4.96
CA VAL A 93 7.11 6.28 -5.08
C VAL A 93 7.46 7.70 -4.63
N HIS A 94 8.27 7.82 -3.58
CA HIS A 94 8.74 9.11 -3.10
C HIS A 94 9.57 9.82 -4.17
N ALA A 95 9.47 11.14 -4.28
CA ALA A 95 10.30 11.90 -5.22
C ALA A 95 11.78 11.92 -4.81
N GLY A 96 12.08 11.87 -3.51
CA GLY A 96 13.44 11.95 -2.98
C GLY A 96 13.70 11.00 -1.82
N ALA A 97 14.93 11.04 -1.31
CA ALA A 97 15.28 10.37 -0.06
C ALA A 97 14.85 11.21 1.15
N GLY A 98 14.39 10.57 2.22
CA GLY A 98 13.94 11.26 3.43
C GLY A 98 12.70 12.14 3.25
N THR A 99 11.90 11.89 2.20
CA THR A 99 10.62 12.58 1.99
C THR A 99 9.47 11.84 2.68
N TRP A 100 8.32 12.49 2.76
CA TRP A 100 7.10 12.01 3.42
C TRP A 100 6.02 11.62 2.40
N SER A 101 5.14 10.71 2.78
CA SER A 101 3.94 10.38 1.99
C SER A 101 2.78 9.94 2.87
N SER A 102 1.70 9.46 2.22
CA SER A 102 0.41 9.10 2.84
C SER A 102 -0.29 10.25 3.57
N LEU A 103 0.13 11.49 3.30
CA LEU A 103 -0.48 12.71 3.82
C LEU A 103 -0.30 13.89 2.87
N PRO A 104 -1.16 14.92 2.96
CA PRO A 104 -2.48 14.86 3.59
C PRO A 104 -3.45 14.03 2.74
N HIS A 105 -4.43 13.35 3.36
CA HIS A 105 -5.49 12.61 2.68
C HIS A 105 -6.88 12.87 3.33
N PRO A 106 -7.97 13.02 2.56
CA PRO A 106 -9.29 13.37 3.13
C PRO A 106 -9.91 12.31 4.05
N PHE A 107 -9.66 11.03 3.80
CA PHE A 107 -10.37 9.93 4.48
C PHE A 107 -9.86 9.65 5.90
N GLU A 108 -8.71 10.18 6.28
CA GLU A 108 -8.09 9.94 7.60
C GLU A 108 -8.92 10.45 8.79
N LEU A 109 -9.87 11.35 8.53
CA LEU A 109 -10.72 11.97 9.56
C LEU A 109 -12.03 11.20 9.81
N ASN A 110 -12.33 10.17 9.01
CA ASN A 110 -13.57 9.40 9.09
C ASN A 110 -13.28 7.95 9.48
N LEU A 111 -12.93 7.74 10.75
CA LEU A 111 -12.56 6.41 11.27
C LEU A 111 -13.76 5.46 11.27
N GLU A 112 -13.61 4.32 10.62
CA GLU A 112 -14.58 3.24 10.55
C GLU A 112 -13.89 1.89 10.80
N PRO A 113 -14.57 0.93 11.47
CA PRO A 113 -14.07 -0.44 11.59
C PRO A 113 -14.12 -1.19 10.24
N ASP A 114 -13.56 -2.40 10.21
CA ASP A 114 -13.51 -3.34 9.06
C ASP A 114 -12.70 -2.89 7.84
N PHE A 115 -12.11 -1.69 7.89
CA PHE A 115 -11.17 -1.22 6.87
C PHE A 115 -9.82 -1.90 7.04
N GLU A 116 -9.35 -2.53 5.97
CA GLU A 116 -8.11 -3.28 5.93
C GLU A 116 -7.20 -2.72 4.85
N GLU A 117 -5.99 -2.33 5.25
CA GLU A 117 -4.96 -1.84 4.36
C GLU A 117 -3.60 -2.41 4.75
N VAL A 118 -2.79 -2.65 3.74
CA VAL A 118 -1.45 -3.19 3.88
C VAL A 118 -0.51 -2.45 2.95
N PHE A 119 0.68 -2.14 3.46
CA PHE A 119 1.80 -1.66 2.65
C PHE A 119 2.89 -2.72 2.57
N PHE A 120 3.48 -2.89 1.39
CA PHE A 120 4.73 -3.62 1.18
C PHE A 120 5.82 -2.65 0.74
N HIS A 121 6.89 -2.56 1.52
CA HIS A 121 7.89 -1.51 1.37
C HIS A 121 9.06 -1.94 0.48
N LEU A 122 9.49 -1.02 -0.38
CA LEU A 122 10.63 -1.11 -1.27
C LEU A 122 11.54 0.07 -0.95
N LEU A 123 12.64 -0.19 -0.27
CA LEU A 123 13.54 0.85 0.24
C LEU A 123 14.88 0.79 -0.49
N GLU A 124 15.31 1.93 -1.01
CA GLU A 124 16.57 2.06 -1.74
C GLU A 124 17.50 3.06 -1.07
N GLY A 125 18.80 2.73 -1.06
CA GLY A 125 19.85 3.59 -0.50
C GLY A 125 19.92 3.57 1.03
N GLY A 126 20.97 4.22 1.55
CA GLY A 126 21.17 4.42 2.99
C GLY A 126 21.08 3.14 3.83
N SER A 127 20.37 3.23 4.95
CA SER A 127 20.14 2.13 5.90
C SER A 127 19.01 1.18 5.49
N GLN A 128 18.33 1.46 4.37
CA GLN A 128 17.11 0.77 3.94
C GLN A 128 16.10 0.60 5.09
N SER A 129 15.92 1.69 5.83
CA SER A 129 15.05 1.77 7.00
C SER A 129 14.17 3.01 6.90
N ALA A 130 12.93 2.87 7.36
CA ALA A 130 11.94 3.94 7.35
C ALA A 130 11.12 3.89 8.64
N VAL A 131 10.40 4.97 8.93
CA VAL A 131 9.46 5.05 10.06
C VAL A 131 8.06 5.22 9.49
N GLN A 132 7.14 4.36 9.94
CA GLN A 132 5.72 4.43 9.64
C GLN A 132 4.98 4.81 10.92
N LEU A 133 4.13 5.82 10.85
CA LEU A 133 3.23 6.19 11.94
C LEU A 133 1.86 5.58 11.67
N GLY A 134 1.09 5.34 12.73
CA GLY A 134 -0.30 4.92 12.65
C GLY A 134 -1.09 5.46 13.83
N ARG A 135 -2.05 6.36 13.54
CA ARG A 135 -2.99 6.89 14.54
C ARG A 135 -4.42 6.80 14.03
N GLY A 136 -5.26 6.07 14.73
CA GLY A 136 -6.66 5.85 14.36
C GLY A 136 -7.17 4.52 14.89
N VAL A 137 -7.73 3.68 14.02
CA VAL A 137 -8.32 2.39 14.40
C VAL A 137 -7.88 1.27 13.45
N TRP A 138 -7.65 0.09 14.02
CA TRP A 138 -7.52 -1.16 13.26
C TRP A 138 -8.88 -1.67 12.79
N ALA A 139 -8.89 -2.70 11.93
CA ALA A 139 -10.13 -3.30 11.42
C ALA A 139 -11.06 -3.82 12.54
N ASP A 140 -10.51 -4.29 13.66
CA ASP A 140 -11.24 -4.73 14.84
C ASP A 140 -11.71 -3.58 15.77
N ASN A 141 -11.60 -2.33 15.30
CA ASN A 141 -11.92 -1.09 16.02
C ASN A 141 -11.03 -0.80 17.23
N THR A 142 -9.94 -1.55 17.43
CA THR A 142 -8.97 -1.20 18.49
C THR A 142 -8.19 0.04 18.10
N ALA A 143 -8.07 0.99 19.03
CA ALA A 143 -7.38 2.25 18.79
C ALA A 143 -5.86 2.05 18.69
N VAL A 144 -5.20 2.93 17.95
CA VAL A 144 -3.74 2.97 17.83
C VAL A 144 -3.24 4.41 17.80
N ASP A 145 -2.08 4.63 18.41
CA ASP A 145 -1.24 5.82 18.25
C ASP A 145 0.22 5.39 18.44
N GLU A 146 0.79 4.82 17.38
CA GLU A 146 2.10 4.17 17.41
C GLU A 146 2.97 4.57 16.22
N ALA A 147 4.28 4.34 16.36
CA ALA A 147 5.23 4.36 15.26
C ALA A 147 6.03 3.07 15.26
N TRP A 148 6.35 2.55 14.08
CA TRP A 148 7.17 1.34 13.94
C TRP A 148 8.24 1.50 12.86
N LEU A 149 9.31 0.74 13.05
CA LEU A 149 10.42 0.67 12.11
C LEU A 149 10.05 -0.24 10.94
N VAL A 150 10.27 0.26 9.74
CA VAL A 150 10.07 -0.45 8.49
C VAL A 150 11.42 -0.76 7.86
N LYS A 151 11.55 -1.94 7.25
CA LYS A 151 12.76 -2.38 6.53
C LYS A 151 12.42 -2.68 5.08
N ASP A 152 13.44 -2.76 4.23
CA ASP A 152 13.22 -3.19 2.85
C ASP A 152 12.52 -4.55 2.78
N ARG A 153 11.56 -4.67 1.86
CA ARG A 153 10.80 -5.89 1.57
C ARG A 153 10.06 -6.47 2.78
N THR A 154 9.43 -5.60 3.56
CA THR A 154 8.51 -5.99 4.64
C THR A 154 7.09 -5.46 4.44
N PHE A 155 6.13 -6.21 4.95
CA PHE A 155 4.73 -5.79 5.06
C PHE A 155 4.48 -4.96 6.33
N SER A 156 3.50 -4.08 6.29
CA SER A 156 2.88 -3.49 7.50
C SER A 156 1.37 -3.46 7.33
N THR A 157 0.63 -3.87 8.36
CA THR A 157 -0.79 -3.53 8.48
C THR A 157 -0.90 -2.03 8.74
N ILE A 158 -1.79 -1.34 8.03
CA ILE A 158 -2.01 0.11 8.15
C ILE A 158 -3.38 0.35 8.78
N PRO A 159 -3.48 1.13 9.86
CA PRO A 159 -4.77 1.48 10.45
C PRO A 159 -5.50 2.49 9.57
N MET A 160 -6.83 2.49 9.64
CA MET A 160 -7.58 3.64 9.17
C MET A 160 -7.27 4.84 10.08
N GLY A 161 -7.06 6.02 9.50
CA GLY A 161 -6.65 7.22 10.21
C GLY A 161 -5.38 7.80 9.63
N TYR A 162 -4.56 8.44 10.45
CA TYR A 162 -3.31 9.09 10.07
C TYR A 162 -2.17 8.06 9.95
N HIS A 163 -1.57 7.91 8.76
CA HIS A 163 -0.57 6.86 8.52
C HIS A 163 0.59 7.28 7.59
N PRO A 164 1.36 8.34 7.90
CA PRO A 164 2.50 8.73 7.10
C PRO A 164 3.69 7.80 7.23
N VAL A 165 4.52 7.82 6.18
CA VAL A 165 5.81 7.11 6.14
C VAL A 165 6.92 8.05 5.68
N VAL A 166 8.10 7.89 6.27
CA VAL A 166 9.32 8.64 5.95
C VAL A 166 10.54 7.73 5.98
N GLY A 167 11.44 7.87 5.01
CA GLY A 167 12.73 7.17 5.00
C GLY A 167 13.71 7.79 5.98
N GLU A 168 14.63 6.98 6.54
CA GLU A 168 15.83 7.51 7.19
C GLU A 168 16.67 8.35 6.19
N PRO A 169 17.63 9.17 6.66
CA PRO A 169 18.49 9.94 5.76
C PRO A 169 19.10 9.07 4.65
N HIS A 170 19.05 9.56 3.41
CA HIS A 170 19.51 8.86 2.20
C HIS A 170 18.72 7.59 1.82
N VAL A 171 17.58 7.32 2.46
CA VAL A 171 16.65 6.25 2.07
C VAL A 171 15.51 6.82 1.25
N LYS A 172 15.34 6.32 0.03
CA LYS A 172 14.18 6.58 -0.83
C LYS A 172 13.14 5.48 -0.60
N VAL A 173 11.89 5.88 -0.36
CA VAL A 173 10.79 4.96 -0.05
C VAL A 173 9.88 4.80 -1.26
N ALA A 174 9.58 3.54 -1.60
CA ALA A 174 8.41 3.19 -2.38
C ALA A 174 7.61 2.14 -1.61
N TYR A 175 6.30 2.07 -1.83
CA TYR A 175 5.47 1.04 -1.20
C TYR A 175 4.27 0.68 -2.07
N VAL A 176 4.08 -0.62 -2.24
CA VAL A 176 2.85 -1.18 -2.81
C VAL A 176 1.79 -1.10 -1.73
N TRP A 177 0.67 -0.46 -2.01
CA TRP A 177 -0.47 -0.37 -1.12
C TRP A 177 -1.63 -1.20 -1.67
N ALA A 178 -2.35 -1.86 -0.78
CA ALA A 178 -3.57 -2.57 -1.10
C ALA A 178 -4.60 -2.43 0.01
N TYR A 179 -5.85 -2.18 -0.34
CA TYR A 179 -6.96 -2.11 0.60
C TYR A 179 -8.26 -2.63 -0.02
N LEU A 180 -9.24 -2.96 0.82
CA LEU A 180 -10.57 -3.42 0.38
C LEU A 180 -11.61 -2.30 0.54
N ALA A 181 -12.02 -1.69 -0.57
CA ALA A 181 -13.10 -0.70 -0.62
C ALA A 181 -14.47 -1.40 -0.56
N LYS A 182 -14.94 -1.75 0.65
CA LYS A 182 -16.26 -2.38 0.87
C LYS A 182 -17.42 -1.37 0.82
N LYS A 183 -17.11 -0.06 0.91
CA LYS A 183 -18.07 1.06 0.85
C LYS A 183 -17.55 2.15 -0.10
N PRO A 184 -18.42 2.90 -0.79
CA PRO A 184 -17.99 4.02 -1.63
C PRO A 184 -17.20 5.10 -0.88
N SER A 185 -17.48 5.30 0.42
CA SER A 185 -16.77 6.25 1.28
C SER A 185 -15.30 5.87 1.54
N TRP A 186 -14.89 4.63 1.22
CA TRP A 186 -13.53 4.13 1.45
C TRP A 186 -12.61 4.27 0.23
N GLU A 187 -13.11 4.83 -0.87
CA GLU A 187 -12.30 5.07 -2.05
C GLU A 187 -11.30 6.21 -1.81
N LYS A 188 -10.03 5.96 -2.13
CA LYS A 188 -8.91 6.91 -1.98
C LYS A 188 -8.40 7.48 -3.30
N VAL A 189 -9.00 7.04 -4.42
CA VAL A 189 -8.56 7.22 -5.80
C VAL A 189 -9.61 7.97 -6.60
#